data_AF-A0A7G8EQC9-F1
#
_entry.id   AF-A0A7G8EQC9-F1
#
_cell.length_a   1.000
_cell.length_b   1.000
_cell.length_c   1.000
_cell.angle_alpha   90.00
_cell.angle_beta   90.00
_cell.angle_gamma   90.00
#
_symmetry.space_group_name_H-M   'P 1'
#
loop_
_entity.id
_entity.type
_entity.pdbx_description
1 polymer ?
#
loop_
_entity_poly.entity_id
_entity_poly.type
_entity_poly.pdbx_seq_one_letter_code
_entity_poly.pdbx_strand_id
1 'polypeptide(L)'
;MLICRDAELTALDGELRAAFRRLQNDASFTEAQREALVEDQRRWVESMDQCWRAQERMRDCVKRSQRRRLQHLQTWEAVSPVKP
;
A
#
# COMPACT_ATOMS: atom_id res chain seq x y z
N MET A 1 -0.50 -2.80 -18.44
CA MET A 1 -0.92 -2.99 -17.04
C MET A 1 -2.04 -1.99 -16.73
N LEU A 2 -3.13 -2.39 -16.06
CA LEU A 2 -4.30 -1.52 -15.80
C LEU A 2 -3.94 -0.26 -15.02
N ILE A 3 -3.18 -0.42 -13.92
CA ILE A 3 -2.82 0.67 -13.01
C ILE A 3 -2.14 1.82 -13.77
N CYS A 4 -1.09 1.52 -14.55
CA CYS A 4 -0.31 2.53 -15.27
C CYS A 4 -1.06 3.24 -16.42
N ARG A 5 -2.23 2.73 -16.84
CA ARG A 5 -3.04 3.31 -17.92
C ARG A 5 -4.26 4.07 -17.41
N ASP A 6 -4.59 3.93 -16.13
CA ASP A 6 -5.67 4.64 -15.48
C ASP A 6 -5.08 5.75 -14.58
N ALA A 7 -5.43 7.00 -14.86
CA ALA A 7 -4.86 8.15 -14.18
C ALA A 7 -5.18 8.15 -12.67
N GLU A 8 -6.39 7.72 -12.30
CA GLU A 8 -6.80 7.65 -10.89
C GLU A 8 -6.04 6.55 -10.16
N LEU A 9 -5.94 5.36 -10.76
CA LEU A 9 -5.18 4.25 -10.16
C LEU A 9 -3.69 4.55 -10.08
N THR A 10 -3.14 5.30 -11.05
CA THR A 10 -1.75 5.74 -11.05
C THR A 10 -1.47 6.71 -9.91
N ALA A 11 -2.34 7.72 -9.72
CA ALA A 11 -2.20 8.67 -8.62
C ALA A 11 -2.22 7.95 -7.26
N LEU A 12 -3.19 7.05 -7.08
CA LEU A 12 -3.33 6.27 -5.87
C LEU A 12 -2.15 5.32 -5.62
N ASP A 13 -1.60 4.70 -6.66
CA ASP A 13 -0.37 3.89 -6.58
C ASP A 13 0.83 4.74 -6.14
N GLY A 14 0.93 5.97 -6.65
CA GLY A 14 1.95 6.93 -6.27
C GLY A 14 1.90 7.28 -4.79
N GLU A 15 0.71 7.60 -4.27
CA GLU A 15 0.49 7.88 -2.85
C GLU A 15 0.86 6.70 -1.95
N LEU A 16 0.43 5.49 -2.32
CA LEU A 16 0.73 4.25 -1.60
C LEU A 16 2.24 3.99 -1.55
N ARG A 17 2.94 4.10 -2.69
CA ARG A 17 4.40 3.93 -2.75
C ARG A 17 5.15 4.99 -1.94
N ALA A 18 4.65 6.22 -1.92
CA ALA A 18 5.24 7.28 -1.11
C ALA A 18 5.07 6.97 0.39
N ALA A 19 3.87 6.58 0.84
CA ALA A 19 3.60 6.22 2.22
C ALA A 19 4.45 5.02 2.68
N PHE A 20 4.49 3.95 1.87
CA PHE A 20 5.32 2.78 2.19
C PHE A 20 6.81 3.13 2.32
N ARG A 21 7.36 3.93 1.39
CA ARG A 21 8.77 4.36 1.44
C ARG A 21 9.06 5.26 2.63
N ARG A 22 8.13 6.13 3.03
CA ARG A 22 8.30 6.94 4.26
C ARG A 22 8.44 6.04 5.48
N LEU A 23 7.50 5.10 5.67
CA LEU A 23 7.51 4.16 6.79
C LEU A 23 8.75 3.24 6.78
N GLN A 24 9.13 2.74 5.61
CA GLN A 24 10.29 1.87 5.46
C GLN A 24 11.59 2.57 5.85
N ASN A 25 11.68 3.89 5.59
CA ASN A 25 12.85 4.71 5.90
C ASN A 25 12.71 5.48 7.23
N ASP A 26 11.62 5.26 7.98
CA ASP A 26 11.39 5.94 9.24
C ASP A 26 12.37 5.40 10.28
N ALA A 27 13.21 6.29 10.81
CA ALA A 27 14.23 5.95 11.80
C ALA A 27 13.62 5.54 13.15
N SER A 28 12.37 5.91 13.42
CA SER A 28 11.64 5.51 14.63
C SER A 28 11.21 4.04 14.62
N PHE A 29 11.17 3.40 13.44
CA PHE A 29 10.84 1.98 13.35
C PHE A 29 12.03 1.12 13.81
N THR A 30 11.74 0.11 14.60
CA THR A 30 12.67 -0.99 14.87
C THR A 30 12.85 -1.86 13.62
N GLU A 31 13.90 -2.67 13.58
CA GLU A 31 14.13 -3.63 12.49
C GLU A 31 12.96 -4.60 12.33
N ALA A 32 12.44 -5.16 13.44
CA ALA A 32 11.28 -6.03 13.43
C ALA A 32 10.01 -5.35 12.87
N GLN A 33 9.80 -4.06 13.17
CA GLN A 33 8.69 -3.29 12.59
C GLN A 33 8.87 -3.07 11.09
N ARG A 34 10.10 -2.81 10.62
CA ARG A 34 10.40 -2.72 9.18
C ARG A 34 10.17 -4.04 8.46
N GLU A 35 10.62 -5.16 9.04
CA GLU A 35 10.37 -6.50 8.48
C GLU A 35 8.87 -6.79 8.40
N ALA A 36 8.13 -6.54 9.48
CA ALA A 36 6.67 -6.72 9.50
C ALA A 36 5.97 -5.86 8.43
N LEU A 37 6.38 -4.59 8.27
CA LEU A 37 5.86 -3.69 7.24
C LEU A 37 6.11 -4.22 5.81
N VAL A 38 7.33 -4.71 5.54
CA VAL A 38 7.72 -5.27 4.24
C VAL A 38 6.92 -6.54 3.94
N GLU A 39 6.81 -7.43 4.92
CA GLU A 39 6.04 -8.67 4.79
C GLU A 39 4.55 -8.41 4.57
N ASP A 40 3.97 -7.44 5.28
CA ASP A 40 2.60 -6.99 5.05
C ASP A 40 2.39 -6.39 3.66
N GLN A 41 3.38 -5.63 3.16
CA GLN A 41 3.33 -5.07 1.81
C GLN A 41 3.38 -6.17 0.75
N ARG A 42 4.25 -7.16 0.93
CA ARG A 42 4.36 -8.32 0.05
C ARG A 42 3.05 -9.11 0.01
N ARG A 43 2.49 -9.48 1.17
CA ARG A 43 1.19 -10.17 1.25
C ARG A 43 0.07 -9.40 0.56
N TRP A 44 0.04 -8.07 0.71
CA TRP A 44 -0.93 -7.25 0.00
C TRP A 44 -0.74 -7.30 -1.52
N VAL A 45 0.50 -7.20 -2.02
CA VAL A 45 0.79 -7.32 -3.47
C VAL A 45 0.32 -8.67 -4.00
N GLU A 46 0.62 -9.76 -3.29
CA GLU A 46 0.15 -11.11 -3.65
C GLU A 46 -1.38 -11.20 -3.69
N SER A 47 -2.08 -10.55 -2.74
CA SER A 47 -3.55 -10.51 -2.74
C SER A 47 -4.16 -9.80 -3.96
N MET A 48 -3.40 -8.94 -4.66
CA MET A 48 -3.91 -8.21 -5.83
C MET A 48 -4.27 -9.12 -7.01
N ASP A 49 -3.74 -10.35 -7.04
CA ASP A 49 -4.11 -11.36 -8.02
C ASP A 49 -5.60 -11.69 -8.01
N GLN A 50 -6.27 -11.54 -6.85
CA GLN A 50 -7.71 -11.71 -6.76
C GLN A 50 -8.48 -10.67 -7.59
N CYS A 51 -7.93 -9.47 -7.75
CA CYS A 51 -8.55 -8.41 -8.54
C CYS A 51 -8.43 -8.66 -10.04
N TRP A 52 -7.35 -9.30 -10.49
CA TRP A 52 -7.21 -9.72 -11.89
C TRP A 52 -8.27 -10.77 -12.29
N ARG A 53 -8.74 -11.56 -11.32
CA ARG A 53 -9.83 -12.54 -11.51
C ARG A 53 -11.23 -11.90 -11.54
N ALA A 54 -11.39 -10.63 -11.19
CA ALA A 54 -12.69 -9.96 -11.08
C ALA A 54 -13.25 -9.45 -12.43
N GLN A 55 -12.60 -9.78 -13.55
CA GLN A 55 -13.04 -9.45 -14.92
C GLN A 55 -13.47 -7.98 -15.09
N GLU A 56 -14.73 -7.70 -15.43
CA GLU A 56 -15.24 -6.34 -15.66
C GLU A 56 -15.16 -5.44 -14.40
N ARG A 57 -15.10 -6.05 -13.21
CA ARG A 57 -14.99 -5.34 -11.93
C ARG A 57 -13.54 -5.17 -11.45
N MET A 58 -12.57 -5.55 -12.28
CA MET A 58 -11.14 -5.49 -12.00
C MET A 58 -10.69 -4.09 -11.57
N ARG A 59 -11.11 -3.05 -12.31
CA ARG A 59 -10.76 -1.65 -11.98
C ARG A 59 -11.20 -1.25 -10.58
N ASP A 60 -12.47 -1.52 -10.25
CA ASP A 60 -13.03 -1.18 -8.95
C ASP A 60 -12.41 -2.00 -7.82
N CYS A 61 -12.06 -3.26 -8.08
CA CYS A 61 -11.34 -4.09 -7.13
C CYS A 61 -9.97 -3.50 -6.82
N VAL A 62 -9.19 -3.17 -7.85
CA VAL A 62 -7.85 -2.56 -7.70
C VAL A 62 -7.94 -1.25 -6.93
N LYS A 63 -8.88 -0.37 -7.30
CA LYS A 63 -9.11 0.91 -6.62
C LYS A 63 -9.42 0.74 -5.13
N ARG A 64 -10.36 -0.15 -4.78
CA ARG A 64 -10.72 -0.40 -3.38
C ARG A 64 -9.56 -1.00 -2.60
N SER A 65 -8.80 -1.91 -3.21
CA SER A 65 -7.64 -2.52 -2.58
C SER A 65 -6.55 -1.49 -2.29
N GLN A 66 -6.19 -0.67 -3.27
CA GLN A 66 -5.19 0.39 -3.10
C GLN A 66 -5.62 1.42 -2.04
N ARG A 67 -6.91 1.84 -2.01
CA ARG A 67 -7.42 2.76 -0.98
C ARG A 67 -7.33 2.16 0.42
N ARG A 68 -7.72 0.90 0.58
CA ARG A 68 -7.63 0.19 1.87
C ARG A 68 -6.18 0.05 2.32
N ARG A 69 -5.26 -0.23 1.40
CA ARG A 69 -3.83 -0.32 1.72
C ARG A 69 -3.25 1.03 2.12
N LEU A 70 -3.60 2.10 1.43
CA LEU A 70 -3.16 3.45 1.80
C LEU A 70 -3.64 3.83 3.21
N GLN A 71 -4.91 3.55 3.54
CA GLN A 71 -5.43 3.73 4.90
C GLN A 71 -4.66 2.91 5.93
N HIS A 72 -4.34 1.64 5.61
CA HIS A 72 -3.54 0.81 6.50
C HIS A 72 -2.15 1.42 6.75
N LEU A 73 -1.44 1.86 5.70
CA LEU A 73 -0.14 2.52 5.87
C LEU A 73 -0.27 3.81 6.72
N GLN A 74 -1.33 4.59 6.55
CA GLN A 74 -1.58 5.76 7.40
C GLN A 74 -1.82 5.40 8.87
N THR A 75 -2.39 4.23 9.16
CA THR A 75 -2.49 3.75 10.55
C THR A 75 -1.12 3.41 11.12
N TRP A 76 -0.22 2.80 10.36
CA TRP A 76 1.18 2.59 10.77
C TRP A 76 1.89 3.91 11.07
N GLU A 77 1.66 4.96 10.26
CA GLU A 77 2.20 6.31 10.51
C GLU A 77 1.68 6.88 11.84
N ALA A 78 0.43 6.59 12.22
CA ALA A 78 -0.18 7.08 13.46
C ALA A 78 0.30 6.36 14.72
N VAL A 79 0.72 5.08 14.61
CA VAL A 79 1.28 4.31 15.75
C VAL A 79 2.79 4.44 15.87
N SER A 80 3.44 5.15 14.93
CA SER A 80 4.88 5.40 14.97
C SER A 80 5.25 6.22 16.22
N PRO A 81 5.97 5.64 17.21
CA PRO A 81 6.33 6.37 18.40
C PRO A 81 7.49 7.31 18.04
N VAL A 82 7.26 8.61 18.26
CA VAL A 82 8.19 9.73 18.02
C VAL A 82 8.11 10.33 16.61
N LYS A 83 7.20 11.30 16.48
CA LYS A 83 7.42 12.46 15.60
C LYS A 83 8.31 13.44 16.39
N PRO A 84 9.42 13.96 15.84
CA PRO A 84 10.19 15.02 16.51
C PRO A 84 9.35 16.28 16.71
#